data_AF-A0A2E1INY5-F1
#
_entry.id   AF-A0A2E1INY5-F1
#
_cell.length_a   1.000
_cell.length_b   1.000
_cell.length_c   1.000
_cell.angle_alpha   90.00
_cell.angle_beta   90.00
_cell.angle_gamma   90.00
#
_symmetry.space_group_name_H-M   'P 1'
#
loop_
_entity.id
_entity.type
_entity.pdbx_description
1 polymer ?
#
loop_
_entity_poly.entity_id
_entity_poly.type
_entity_poly.pdbx_seq_one_letter_code
_entity_poly.pdbx_strand_id
1 'polypeptide(L)'
;MTFLHTLQNRLLRYDSPAKRQQEAVFSSARQLARAQFHLADEELSRRLWQDVADQGLDVDRILNLLYGCWFQDDPAALQDADAEYLQQLSDSRAIDPTSRVGIFEHC
;
A
#
# COMPACT_ATOMS: atom_id res chain seq x y z
N MET A 1 16.84 34.33 -19.28
CA MET A 1 15.48 33.94 -18.80
C MET A 1 15.55 32.55 -18.18
N THR A 2 15.90 32.45 -16.88
CA THR A 2 16.14 31.16 -16.19
C THR A 2 15.42 31.07 -14.84
N PHE A 3 14.77 32.16 -14.41
CA PHE A 3 14.15 32.28 -13.09
C PHE A 3 12.80 31.56 -12.98
N LEU A 4 12.04 31.48 -14.07
CA LEU A 4 10.75 30.77 -14.08
C LEU A 4 10.94 29.24 -14.03
N HIS A 5 12.03 28.72 -14.61
CA HIS A 5 12.33 27.28 -14.60
C HIS A 5 12.77 26.78 -13.22
N THR A 6 13.53 27.59 -12.47
CA THR A 6 13.92 27.26 -11.09
C THR A 6 12.77 27.38 -10.10
N LEU A 7 11.82 28.29 -10.31
CA LEU A 7 10.61 28.36 -9.49
C LEU A 7 9.63 27.22 -9.81
N GLN A 8 9.45 26.85 -11.08
CA GLN A 8 8.68 25.66 -11.45
C GLN A 8 9.25 24.39 -10.81
N ASN A 9 10.58 24.24 -10.78
CA ASN A 9 11.24 23.07 -10.18
C ASN A 9 11.13 23.00 -8.64
N ARG A 10 10.98 24.15 -7.95
CA ARG A 10 10.81 24.19 -6.48
C ARG A 10 9.35 24.05 -6.04
N LEU A 11 8.41 24.55 -6.83
CA LEU A 11 6.98 24.52 -6.51
C LEU A 11 6.32 23.16 -6.83
N LEU A 12 6.96 22.30 -7.63
CA LEU A 12 6.51 20.94 -7.95
C LEU A 12 7.00 19.85 -6.96
N ARG A 13 7.48 20.23 -5.76
CA ARG A 13 7.65 19.30 -4.63
C ARG A 13 6.48 19.35 -3.65
N TYR A 14 5.32 19.84 -4.07
CA TYR A 14 4.09 19.50 -3.38
C TYR A 14 3.77 18.04 -3.73
N ASP A 15 4.38 17.13 -2.98
CA ASP A 15 3.97 15.74 -3.06
C ASP A 15 2.58 15.63 -2.44
N SER A 16 1.60 15.34 -3.29
CA SER A 16 0.20 15.21 -2.91
C SER A 16 0.09 14.29 -1.70
N PRO A 17 -0.78 14.56 -0.72
CA PRO A 17 -0.92 13.71 0.46
C PRO A 17 -1.17 12.23 0.09
N ALA A 18 -1.84 11.98 -1.04
CA ALA A 18 -2.05 10.64 -1.59
C ALA A 18 -0.75 9.93 -2.02
N LYS A 19 0.21 10.65 -2.61
CA LYS A 19 1.51 10.08 -3.02
C LYS A 19 2.38 9.77 -1.81
N ARG A 20 2.46 10.69 -0.84
CA ARG A 20 3.13 10.42 0.44
C ARG A 20 2.55 9.22 1.16
N GLN A 21 1.23 9.08 1.18
CA GLN A 21 0.57 7.91 1.77
C GLN A 21 0.92 6.62 1.01
N GLN A 22 0.93 6.66 -0.32
CA GLN A 22 1.31 5.53 -1.15
C GLN A 22 2.78 5.12 -0.94
N GLU A 23 3.69 6.09 -0.88
CA GLU A 23 5.10 5.84 -0.57
C GLU A 23 5.30 5.26 0.83
N ALA A 24 4.54 5.71 1.83
CA ALA A 24 4.56 5.16 3.19
C ALA A 24 4.08 3.70 3.22
N VAL A 25 3.01 3.38 2.50
CA VAL A 25 2.51 2.00 2.33
C VAL A 25 3.57 1.12 1.67
N PHE A 26 4.18 1.57 0.57
CA PHE A 26 5.21 0.80 -0.14
C PHE A 26 6.47 0.59 0.69
N SER A 27 6.92 1.62 1.39
CA SER A 27 8.06 1.51 2.30
C SER A 27 7.79 0.50 3.41
N SER A 28 6.60 0.53 4.01
CA SER A 28 6.20 -0.39 5.08
C SER A 28 6.09 -1.83 4.58
N ALA A 29 5.45 -2.04 3.42
CA ALA A 29 5.33 -3.37 2.80
C ALA A 29 6.70 -3.99 2.51
N ARG A 30 7.65 -3.20 1.98
CA ARG A 30 9.03 -3.65 1.74
C ARG A 30 9.77 -4.03 3.02
N GLN A 31 9.67 -3.19 4.05
CA GLN A 31 10.32 -3.46 5.34
C GLN A 31 9.75 -4.72 5.99
N LEU A 32 8.43 -4.90 5.93
CA LEU A 32 7.75 -6.10 6.40
C LEU A 32 8.17 -7.34 5.62
N ALA A 33 8.20 -7.27 4.28
CA ALA A 33 8.67 -8.37 3.45
C ALA A 33 10.12 -8.76 3.77
N ARG A 34 10.99 -7.77 4.00
CA ARG A 34 12.37 -8.03 4.38
C ARG A 34 12.47 -8.65 5.78
N ALA A 35 11.75 -8.10 6.75
CA ALA A 35 11.74 -8.60 8.13
C ALA A 35 11.22 -10.05 8.19
N GLN A 36 10.12 -10.34 7.49
CA GLN A 36 9.46 -11.65 7.54
C GLN A 36 10.17 -12.70 6.66
N PHE A 37 10.53 -12.38 5.41
CA PHE A 37 11.08 -13.37 4.48
C PHE A 37 12.60 -13.48 4.50
N HIS A 38 13.32 -12.39 4.74
CA HIS A 38 14.79 -12.40 4.66
C HIS A 38 15.44 -12.56 6.03
N LEU A 39 14.92 -11.86 7.04
CA LEU A 39 15.48 -11.87 8.39
C LEU A 39 14.83 -12.92 9.29
N ALA A 40 13.62 -13.39 8.95
CA ALA A 40 12.78 -14.22 9.81
C ALA A 40 12.65 -13.66 11.23
N ASP A 41 12.66 -12.33 11.35
CA ASP A 41 12.65 -11.62 12.63
C ASP A 41 11.22 -11.24 12.98
N GLU A 42 10.63 -12.05 13.84
CA GLU A 42 9.24 -11.92 14.26
C GLU A 42 9.02 -10.67 15.14
N GLU A 43 10.01 -10.29 15.95
CA GLU A 43 9.96 -9.11 16.81
C GLU A 43 9.98 -7.83 15.97
N LEU A 44 10.87 -7.78 14.97
CA LEU A 44 10.93 -6.67 14.02
C LEU A 44 9.65 -6.58 13.19
N SER A 45 9.15 -7.71 12.69
CA SER A 45 7.90 -7.76 11.93
C SER A 45 6.72 -7.23 12.76
N ARG A 46 6.63 -7.62 14.03
CA ARG A 46 5.60 -7.12 14.96
C ARG A 46 5.69 -5.61 15.17
N ARG A 47 6.89 -5.07 15.35
CA ARG A 47 7.09 -3.62 15.52
C ARG A 47 6.69 -2.85 14.28
N LEU A 48 7.06 -3.34 13.10
CA LEU A 48 6.66 -2.73 11.83
C LEU A 48 5.14 -2.75 11.64
N TRP A 49 4.45 -3.82 12.05
CA TRP A 49 2.99 -3.85 12.05
C TRP A 49 2.38 -2.85 13.04
N GLN A 50 3.02 -2.62 14.18
CA GLN A 50 2.60 -1.58 15.12
C GLN A 50 2.77 -0.18 14.51
N ASP A 51 3.91 0.09 13.86
CA ASP A 51 4.16 1.38 13.19
C ASP A 51 3.13 1.63 12.06
N VAL A 52 2.77 0.60 11.31
CA VAL A 52 1.71 0.64 10.29
C VAL A 52 0.36 1.06 10.89
N ALA A 53 -0.01 0.48 12.04
CA ALA A 53 -1.23 0.81 12.74
C ALA A 53 -1.20 2.23 13.32
N ASP A 54 -0.08 2.65 13.91
CA ASP A 54 0.10 3.98 14.50
C ASP A 54 0.05 5.09 13.44
N GLN A 55 0.51 4.81 12.21
CA GLN A 55 0.42 5.72 11.07
C GLN A 55 -0.97 5.75 10.40
N GLY A 56 -1.89 4.88 10.81
CA GLY A 56 -3.20 4.74 10.17
C GLY A 56 -3.11 4.28 8.71
N LEU A 57 -2.10 3.47 8.39
CA LEU A 57 -1.95 2.88 7.06
C LEU A 57 -2.95 1.73 6.88
N ASP A 58 -3.35 1.49 5.64
CA ASP A 58 -4.30 0.44 5.30
C ASP A 58 -3.60 -0.93 5.34
N VAL A 59 -3.99 -1.74 6.34
CA VAL A 59 -3.42 -3.07 6.59
C VAL A 59 -3.75 -4.04 5.45
N ASP A 60 -4.98 -4.02 4.94
CA ASP A 60 -5.39 -4.90 3.84
C ASP A 60 -4.60 -4.59 2.57
N ARG A 61 -4.37 -3.30 2.30
CA ARG A 61 -3.52 -2.86 1.19
C ARG A 61 -2.08 -3.34 1.34
N ILE A 62 -1.52 -3.27 2.54
CA ILE A 62 -0.16 -3.77 2.82
C ILE A 62 -0.09 -5.30 2.69
N LEU A 63 -1.09 -6.03 3.18
CA LEU A 63 -1.17 -7.49 3.03
C LEU A 63 -1.27 -7.90 1.56
N ASN A 64 -2.10 -7.20 0.78
CA ASN A 64 -2.18 -7.41 -0.66
C ASN A 64 -0.82 -7.21 -1.33
N LEU A 65 -0.09 -6.16 -0.97
CA LEU A 65 1.25 -5.94 -1.52
C LEU A 65 2.22 -7.03 -1.06
N LEU A 66 2.17 -7.45 0.21
CA LEU A 66 3.08 -8.45 0.78
C LEU A 66 2.94 -9.82 0.11
N TYR A 67 1.72 -10.24 -0.20
CA TYR A 67 1.43 -11.57 -0.77
C TYR A 67 1.11 -11.57 -2.26
N GLY A 68 0.65 -10.44 -2.81
CA GLY A 68 0.29 -10.28 -4.22
C GLY A 68 1.43 -9.76 -5.10
N CYS A 69 2.44 -9.08 -4.53
CA CYS A 69 3.60 -8.63 -5.29
C CYS A 69 4.73 -9.66 -5.23
N TRP A 70 5.13 -10.15 -6.41
CA TRP A 70 6.24 -11.10 -6.55
C TRP A 70 7.61 -10.45 -6.32
N PHE A 71 7.75 -9.16 -6.65
CA PHE A 71 9.01 -8.41 -6.52
C PHE A 71 8.84 -7.16 -5.66
N GLN A 72 9.10 -7.34 -4.37
CA GLN A 72 9.00 -6.26 -3.37
C GLN A 72 10.08 -5.17 -3.59
N ASP A 73 11.21 -5.49 -4.20
CA ASP A 73 12.27 -4.51 -4.48
C ASP A 73 12.01 -3.65 -5.72
N ASP A 74 11.14 -4.10 -6.65
CA ASP A 74 10.83 -3.37 -7.87
C ASP A 74 9.70 -2.36 -7.63
N PRO A 75 9.95 -1.03 -7.73
CA PRO A 75 8.91 -0.03 -7.53
C PRO A 75 7.79 -0.11 -8.57
N ALA A 76 8.09 -0.56 -9.80
CA ALA A 76 7.08 -0.70 -10.85
C ALA A 76 6.11 -1.85 -10.52
N ALA A 77 6.62 -3.01 -10.12
CA ALA A 77 5.80 -4.15 -9.71
C ALA A 77 4.91 -3.86 -8.50
N LEU A 78 5.40 -3.07 -7.53
CA LEU A 78 4.60 -2.60 -6.39
C LEU A 78 3.48 -1.65 -6.82
N GLN A 79 3.77 -0.73 -7.74
CA GLN A 79 2.76 0.20 -8.26
C GLN A 79 1.67 -0.53 -9.04
N ASP A 80 2.02 -1.55 -9.81
CA ASP A 80 1.07 -2.33 -10.61
C ASP A 80 0.14 -3.14 -9.70
N ALA A 81 0.70 -3.91 -8.75
CA ALA A 81 -0.08 -4.69 -7.79
C ALA A 81 -1.00 -3.81 -6.91
N ASP A 82 -0.54 -2.60 -6.58
CA ASP A 82 -1.34 -1.61 -5.87
C ASP A 82 -2.50 -1.05 -6.71
N ALA A 83 -2.24 -0.77 -7.99
CA ALA A 83 -3.26 -0.30 -8.92
C ALA A 83 -4.33 -1.38 -9.17
N GLU A 84 -3.91 -2.64 -9.35
CA GLU A 84 -4.82 -3.78 -9.49
C GLU A 84 -5.72 -3.94 -8.26
N TYR A 85 -5.16 -3.82 -7.06
CA TYR A 85 -5.93 -3.89 -5.82
C TYR A 85 -6.96 -2.76 -5.70
N LEU A 86 -6.57 -1.52 -6.02
CA LEU A 86 -7.48 -0.38 -6.02
C LEU A 86 -8.60 -0.53 -7.06
N GLN A 87 -8.29 -1.11 -8.23
CA GLN A 87 -9.31 -1.45 -9.23
C GLN A 87 -10.28 -2.49 -8.68
N GLN A 88 -9.79 -3.60 -8.11
CA GLN A 88 -10.63 -4.64 -7.51
C GLN A 88 -11.51 -4.11 -6.38
N LEU A 89 -10.98 -3.20 -5.55
CA LEU A 89 -11.75 -2.50 -4.51
C LEU A 89 -12.86 -1.64 -5.12
N SER A 90 -12.55 -0.90 -6.18
CA SER A 90 -13.52 -0.06 -6.87
C SER A 90 -14.65 -0.88 -7.51
N ASP A 91 -14.31 -2.00 -8.15
CA ASP A 91 -15.27 -2.94 -8.72
C ASP A 91 -16.11 -3.61 -7.63
N SER A 92 -15.48 -4.09 -6.56
CA SER A 92 -16.18 -4.72 -5.42
C SER A 92 -17.16 -3.75 -4.74
N ARG A 93 -16.80 -2.47 -4.67
CA ARG A 93 -17.65 -1.42 -4.11
C ARG A 93 -18.76 -0.97 -5.07
N ALA A 94 -18.56 -1.12 -6.38
CA ALA A 94 -19.60 -0.92 -7.38
C ALA A 94 -20.61 -2.07 -7.43
N ILE A 95 -20.22 -3.27 -6.99
CA ILE A 95 -21.04 -4.48 -7.03
C ILE A 95 -21.94 -4.63 -5.78
N ASP A 96 -21.74 -3.86 -4.68
CA ASP A 96 -22.60 -4.06 -3.49
C ASP A 96 -22.98 -2.84 -2.62
N PRO A 97 -24.29 -2.52 -2.51
CA PRO A 97 -24.84 -1.82 -1.34
C PRO A 97 -25.62 -2.71 -0.34
N THR A 98 -25.81 -4.04 -0.53
CA THR A 98 -26.64 -4.87 0.40
C THR A 98 -26.52 -6.42 0.32
N SER A 99 -25.46 -7.01 -0.21
CA SER A 99 -25.36 -8.43 -0.57
C SER A 99 -24.04 -9.04 -0.13
N ARG A 100 -23.86 -9.13 1.18
CA ARG A 100 -23.08 -10.23 1.75
C ARG A 100 -23.49 -10.64 3.17
N VAL A 101 -24.80 -10.66 3.46
CA VAL A 101 -25.34 -11.49 4.55
C VAL A 101 -25.98 -12.70 3.89
N GLY A 102 -25.35 -13.88 3.99
CA GLY A 102 -25.98 -15.11 3.48
C GLY A 102 -25.06 -16.30 3.20
N ILE A 103 -24.08 -16.62 4.07
CA ILE A 103 -23.34 -17.91 3.98
C ILE A 103 -23.31 -18.63 5.35
N PHE A 104 -24.34 -18.43 6.18
CA PHE A 104 -24.55 -19.23 7.41
C PHE A 104 -25.94 -19.88 7.45
N GLU A 105 -26.50 -20.22 6.29
CA GLU A 105 -27.64 -21.13 6.21
C GLU A 105 -27.31 -22.25 5.24
N HIS A 106 -26.48 -23.21 5.66
CA HIS A 106 -26.63 -24.60 5.24
C HIS A 106 -25.84 -25.55 6.17
N CYS A 107 -26.65 -26.35 6.89
CA CYS A 107 -26.36 -27.57 7.66
C CYS A 107 -25.83 -27.43 9.09
#